data_AF-A0A5E9BB79-F1
#
_entry.id   AF-A0A5E9BB79-F1
#
_cell.length_a   1.000
_cell.length_b   1.000
_cell.length_c   1.000
_cell.angle_alpha   90.00
_cell.angle_beta   90.00
_cell.angle_gamma   90.00
#
_symmetry.space_group_name_H-M   'P 1'
#
loop_
_entity.id
_entity.type
_entity.pdbx_description
1 polymer ?
#
loop_
_entity_poly.entity_id
_entity_poly.type
_entity_poly.pdbx_seq_one_letter_code
_entity_poly.pdbx_strand_id
1 'polypeptide(L)'
;MLELVTALLEELFNKARVIGLVALVAAVPTAYLWGHHKGDRDGYDRRVAEMAAADRKAEMERKGDDAKLRTMSDYDLCVAGLRGNGMPVDACEQLRGLPEKRP
;
A
#
# COMPACT_ATOMS: atom_id res chain seq x y z
N MET A 1 19.54 10.37 -65.55
CA MET A 1 19.90 10.88 -64.21
C MET A 1 18.69 11.51 -63.52
N LEU A 2 18.05 12.53 -64.12
CA LEU A 2 16.88 13.21 -63.53
C LEU A 2 15.68 12.28 -63.26
N GLU A 3 15.30 11.42 -64.22
CA GLU A 3 14.20 10.43 -64.08
C GLU A 3 14.43 9.40 -62.97
N LEU A 4 15.69 9.07 -62.69
CA LEU A 4 16.04 8.08 -61.65
C LEU A 4 15.94 8.72 -60.26
N VAL A 5 16.21 10.02 -60.17
CA VAL A 5 16.10 10.80 -58.93
C VAL A 5 14.63 11.05 -58.58
N THR A 6 13.77 11.35 -59.56
CA THR A 6 12.33 11.57 -59.34
C THR A 6 11.63 10.30 -58.88
N ALA A 7 11.89 9.15 -59.52
CA ALA A 7 11.33 7.86 -59.14
C ALA A 7 11.69 7.45 -57.70
N LEU A 8 12.95 7.69 -57.30
CA LEU A 8 13.45 7.36 -55.97
C LEU A 8 12.85 8.28 -54.89
N LEU A 9 12.61 9.55 -55.23
CA LEU A 9 11.96 10.53 -54.35
C LEU A 9 10.49 10.17 -54.09
N GLU A 10 9.78 9.74 -55.14
CA GLU A 10 8.36 9.35 -55.05
C GLU A 10 8.17 8.08 -54.21
N GLU A 11 9.06 7.10 -54.38
CA GLU A 11 9.04 5.88 -53.57
C GLU A 11 9.36 6.16 -52.09
N LEU A 12 10.29 7.08 -51.83
CA LEU A 12 10.61 7.51 -50.47
C LEU A 12 9.41 8.21 -49.81
N PHE A 13 8.71 9.07 -50.56
CA PHE A 13 7.53 9.78 -50.08
C PHE A 13 6.37 8.82 -49.79
N ASN A 14 6.18 7.81 -50.64
CA ASN A 14 5.14 6.81 -50.45
C ASN A 14 5.43 5.94 -49.22
N LYS A 15 6.68 5.49 -49.01
CA LYS A 15 7.10 4.78 -47.79
C LYS A 15 6.92 5.63 -46.53
N ALA A 16 7.34 6.90 -46.57
CA ALA A 16 7.18 7.83 -45.45
C ALA A 16 5.70 8.05 -45.09
N ARG A 17 4.82 8.14 -46.10
CA ARG A 17 3.37 8.25 -45.91
C ARG A 17 2.78 7.00 -45.28
N VAL A 18 3.19 5.81 -45.73
CA VAL A 18 2.74 4.53 -45.15
C VAL A 18 3.20 4.41 -43.69
N ILE A 19 4.45 4.73 -43.40
CA ILE A 19 4.98 4.74 -42.02
C ILE A 19 4.19 5.71 -41.14
N GLY A 20 3.90 6.92 -41.63
CA GLY A 20 3.12 7.90 -40.90
C GLY A 20 1.70 7.43 -40.57
N LEU A 21 1.02 6.75 -41.52
CA LEU A 21 -0.31 6.19 -41.29
C LEU A 21 -0.29 5.05 -40.27
N VAL A 22 0.69 4.15 -40.35
CA VAL A 22 0.85 3.06 -39.37
C VAL A 22 1.11 3.61 -37.98
N ALA A 23 1.96 4.63 -37.86
CA ALA A 23 2.26 5.28 -36.59
C ALA A 23 1.00 5.93 -35.97
N LEU A 24 0.17 6.60 -36.79
CA LEU A 24 -1.08 7.20 -36.34
C LEU A 24 -2.07 6.16 -35.79
N VAL A 25 -2.21 5.03 -36.48
CA VAL A 25 -3.10 3.94 -36.05
C VAL A 25 -2.55 3.25 -34.79
N ALA A 26 -1.23 3.07 -34.70
CA ALA A 26 -0.59 2.44 -33.55
C ALA A 26 -0.52 3.34 -32.31
N ALA A 27 -0.59 4.67 -32.46
CA ALA A 27 -0.46 5.62 -31.36
C ALA A 27 -1.52 5.44 -30.27
N VAL A 28 -2.78 5.17 -30.66
CA VAL A 28 -3.90 5.01 -29.70
C VAL A 28 -3.73 3.77 -28.81
N PRO A 29 -3.57 2.55 -29.34
CA PRO A 29 -3.41 1.36 -28.50
C PRO A 29 -2.12 1.40 -27.67
N THR A 30 -1.03 1.94 -28.22
CA THR A 30 0.25 2.05 -27.48
C THR A 30 0.14 3.02 -26.31
N ALA A 31 -0.49 4.19 -26.50
CA ALA A 31 -0.75 5.13 -25.42
C ALA A 31 -1.67 4.54 -24.35
N TYR A 32 -2.71 3.80 -24.75
CA TYR A 32 -3.62 3.13 -23.82
C TYR A 32 -2.89 2.09 -22.95
N LEU A 33 -2.12 1.19 -23.57
CA LEU A 33 -1.39 0.14 -22.84
C LEU A 33 -0.36 0.73 -21.88
N TRP A 34 0.36 1.77 -22.32
CA TRP A 34 1.32 2.46 -21.48
C TRP A 34 0.65 3.14 -20.27
N GLY A 35 -0.45 3.87 -20.52
CA GLY A 35 -1.20 4.55 -19.48
C GLY A 35 -1.81 3.58 -18.47
N HIS A 36 -2.39 2.48 -18.95
CA HIS A 36 -2.97 1.43 -18.10
C HIS A 36 -1.91 0.77 -17.23
N HIS A 37 -0.80 0.34 -17.82
CA HIS A 37 0.28 -0.33 -17.08
C HIS A 37 0.91 0.60 -16.03
N LYS A 38 1.09 1.88 -16.36
CA LYS A 38 1.56 2.87 -15.40
C LYS A 38 0.55 3.09 -14.27
N GLY A 39 -0.73 3.23 -14.61
CA GLY A 39 -1.80 3.43 -13.63
C GLY A 39 -1.94 2.25 -12.67
N ASP A 40 -1.88 1.02 -13.17
CA ASP A 40 -1.92 -0.20 -12.34
C ASP A 40 -0.75 -0.27 -11.37
N ARG A 41 0.46 0.05 -11.83
CA ARG A 41 1.66 0.07 -10.99
C ARG A 41 1.58 1.14 -9.92
N ASP A 42 1.29 2.38 -10.31
CA ASP A 42 1.19 3.50 -9.38
C ASP A 42 0.08 3.24 -8.32
N GLY A 43 -1.05 2.64 -8.75
CA GLY A 43 -2.16 2.27 -7.87
C GLY A 43 -1.82 1.12 -6.92
N TYR A 44 -1.15 0.08 -7.41
CA TYR A 44 -0.68 -1.05 -6.62
C TYR A 44 0.37 -0.61 -5.59
N ASP A 45 1.37 0.15 -6.01
CA ASP A 45 2.43 0.66 -5.14
C ASP A 45 1.86 1.54 -4.03
N ARG A 46 0.88 2.40 -4.36
CA ARG A 46 0.19 3.22 -3.34
C ARG A 46 -0.55 2.35 -2.33
N ARG A 47 -1.29 1.34 -2.79
CA ARG A 47 -2.01 0.40 -1.91
C ARG A 47 -1.05 -0.36 -0.99
N VAL A 48 0.07 -0.84 -1.52
CA VAL A 48 1.09 -1.55 -0.73
C VAL A 48 1.71 -0.61 0.30
N ALA A 49 2.00 0.64 -0.06
CA ALA A 49 2.54 1.63 0.87
C ALA A 49 1.55 1.96 2.01
N GLU A 50 0.27 2.14 1.68
CA GLU A 50 -0.80 2.36 2.65
C GLU A 50 -0.96 1.16 3.60
N MET A 51 -0.97 -0.07 3.08
CA MET A 51 -1.04 -1.29 3.88
C MET A 51 0.19 -1.43 4.80
N ALA A 52 1.40 -1.24 4.26
CA ALA A 52 2.62 -1.31 5.05
C ALA A 52 2.67 -0.25 6.16
N ALA A 53 2.11 0.94 5.92
CA ALA A 53 1.99 1.96 6.96
C ALA A 53 0.96 1.58 8.04
N ALA A 54 -0.18 1.01 7.63
CA ALA A 54 -1.21 0.53 8.55
C ALA A 54 -0.69 -0.63 9.43
N ASP A 55 0.02 -1.60 8.84
CA ASP A 55 0.60 -2.74 9.56
C ASP A 55 1.64 -2.28 10.58
N ARG A 56 2.55 -1.37 10.18
CA ARG A 56 3.53 -0.78 11.12
C ARG A 56 2.83 -0.05 12.26
N LYS A 57 1.75 0.69 11.98
CA LYS A 57 0.98 1.38 13.02
C LYS A 57 0.35 0.36 13.99
N ALA A 58 -0.27 -0.70 13.47
CA ALA A 58 -0.87 -1.75 14.28
C ALA A 58 0.18 -2.49 15.14
N GLU A 59 1.38 -2.74 14.60
CA GLU A 59 2.47 -3.33 15.37
C GLU A 59 2.96 -2.41 16.49
N MET A 60 3.06 -1.09 16.23
CA MET A 60 3.45 -0.12 17.25
C MET A 60 2.39 0.04 18.34
N GLU A 61 1.10 0.01 17.98
CA GLU A 61 -0.01 -0.01 18.93
C GLU A 61 0.05 -1.26 19.81
N ARG A 62 0.25 -2.45 19.23
CA ARG A 62 0.45 -3.69 20.01
C ARG A 62 1.64 -3.61 20.96
N LYS A 63 2.79 -3.11 20.49
CA LYS A 63 3.97 -2.94 21.35
C LYS A 63 3.73 -1.92 22.46
N GLY A 64 3.00 -0.85 22.17
CA GLY A 64 2.62 0.17 23.15
C GLY A 64 1.67 -0.40 24.21
N ASP A 65 0.67 -1.15 23.79
CA ASP A 65 -0.26 -1.84 24.68
C ASP A 65 0.46 -2.88 25.55
N ASP A 66 1.32 -3.70 24.96
CA ASP A 66 2.15 -4.66 25.70
C ASP A 66 3.05 -3.96 26.73
N ALA A 67 3.69 -2.85 26.33
CA ALA A 67 4.52 -2.06 27.24
C ALA A 67 3.70 -1.48 28.40
N LYS A 68 2.49 -0.97 28.12
CA LYS A 68 1.57 -0.46 29.13
C LYS A 68 1.13 -1.56 30.09
N LEU A 69 0.73 -2.73 29.58
CA LEU A 69 0.33 -3.88 30.38
C LEU A 69 1.47 -4.35 31.30
N ARG A 70 2.72 -4.34 30.82
CA ARG A 70 3.91 -4.68 31.62
C ARG A 70 4.23 -3.70 32.75
N THR A 71 3.64 -2.51 32.74
CA THR A 71 3.81 -1.51 33.81
C THR A 71 2.65 -1.46 34.80
N MET A 72 1.59 -2.21 34.54
CA MET A 72 0.41 -2.27 35.41
C MET A 72 0.57 -3.37 36.45
N SER A 73 0.14 -3.09 37.69
CA SER A 73 0.04 -4.12 38.71
C SER A 73 -1.09 -5.13 38.40
N ASP A 74 -1.02 -6.35 38.95
CA ASP A 74 -2.07 -7.36 38.78
C ASP A 74 -3.47 -6.85 39.20
N TYR A 75 -3.52 -5.98 40.21
CA TYR A 75 -4.74 -5.29 40.63
C TYR A 75 -5.27 -4.36 39.51
N ASP A 76 -4.42 -3.51 38.94
CA ASP A 76 -4.83 -2.56 37.90
C ASP A 76 -5.27 -3.26 36.61
N LEU A 77 -4.60 -4.35 36.26
CA LEU A 77 -4.97 -5.25 35.16
C LEU A 77 -6.37 -5.85 35.37
N CYS A 78 -6.62 -6.39 36.57
CA CYS A 78 -7.92 -6.96 36.92
C CYS A 78 -9.05 -5.91 36.86
N VAL A 79 -8.83 -4.73 37.43
CA VAL A 79 -9.82 -3.63 37.41
C VAL A 79 -10.10 -3.18 35.99
N ALA A 80 -9.06 -2.99 35.16
CA ALA A 80 -9.23 -2.59 33.76
C ALA A 80 -10.06 -3.62 32.97
N GLY A 81 -9.79 -4.92 33.17
CA GLY A 81 -10.52 -6.00 32.53
C GLY A 81 -11.99 -6.10 32.98
N LEU A 82 -12.24 -6.11 34.29
CA LEU A 82 -13.62 -6.24 34.80
C LEU A 82 -14.47 -5.00 34.50
N ARG A 83 -13.90 -3.79 34.60
CA ARG A 83 -14.62 -2.54 34.32
C ARG A 83 -14.97 -2.40 32.83
N GLY A 84 -14.10 -2.86 31.93
CA GLY A 84 -14.38 -2.92 30.49
C GLY A 84 -15.54 -3.86 30.13
N ASN A 85 -15.82 -4.85 30.97
CA ASN A 85 -16.92 -5.82 30.80
C ASN A 85 -18.15 -5.50 31.67
N GLY A 86 -18.17 -4.37 32.39
CA GLY A 86 -19.29 -3.99 33.26
C GLY A 86 -19.46 -4.86 34.51
N MET A 87 -18.43 -5.61 34.91
CA MET A 87 -18.44 -6.50 36.06
C MET A 87 -17.98 -5.79 37.35
N PRO A 88 -18.39 -6.26 38.54
CA PRO A 88 -17.95 -5.69 39.81
C PRO A 88 -16.44 -5.93 40.02
N VAL A 89 -15.75 -4.91 40.54
CA VAL A 89 -14.27 -4.89 40.70
C VAL A 89 -13.80 -5.31 42.10
N ASP A 90 -14.75 -5.66 42.97
CA ASP A 90 -14.51 -6.13 44.34
C ASP A 90 -13.66 -7.40 44.39
N ALA A 91 -13.83 -8.31 43.42
CA ALA A 91 -13.01 -9.50 43.29
C ALA A 91 -11.50 -9.19 43.10
N CYS A 92 -11.16 -8.02 42.54
CA CYS A 92 -9.78 -7.60 42.31
C CYS A 92 -9.06 -7.17 43.60
N GLU A 93 -9.78 -6.84 44.68
CA GLU A 93 -9.17 -6.42 45.95
C GLU A 93 -8.25 -7.48 46.54
N GLN A 94 -8.50 -8.76 46.24
CA GLN A 94 -7.66 -9.88 46.64
C GLN A 94 -6.24 -9.83 46.04
N LEU A 95 -6.03 -9.07 44.96
CA LEU A 95 -4.74 -8.89 44.30
C LEU A 95 -3.92 -7.72 44.85
N ARG A 96 -4.49 -6.92 45.76
CA ARG A 96 -3.83 -5.74 46.32
C ARG A 96 -2.71 -6.16 47.27
N GLY A 97 -1.47 -5.74 46.99
CA GLY A 97 -0.29 -6.01 47.82
C GLY A 97 0.38 -7.36 47.56
N LEU A 98 -0.07 -8.14 46.57
CA LEU A 98 0.65 -9.32 46.12
C LEU A 98 1.90 -8.92 45.31
N PRO A 99 3.03 -9.62 45.46
CA PRO A 99 4.21 -9.38 44.63
C PRO A 99 3.89 -9.73 43.18
N GLU A 100 4.15 -8.79 42.28
CA GLU A 100 3.91 -8.92 40.84
C GLU A 100 4.69 -10.11 40.29
N LYS A 101 3.98 -11.19 39.94
CA LYS A 101 4.61 -12.42 39.45
C LYS A 101 4.72 -12.34 37.94
N ARG A 102 5.79 -11.70 37.46
CA ARG A 102 6.11 -11.67 36.02
C ARG A 102 6.47 -13.09 35.51
N PRO A 103 5.79 -13.63 34.49
CA PRO A 103 6.20 -14.84 33.80
C PRO A 103 7.45 -14.61 32.94
#